data_AF-A0A8C0L0X9-F1
#
_entry.id   AF-A0A8C0L0X9-F1
#
_cell.length_a   1.000
_cell.length_b   1.000
_cell.length_c   1.000
_cell.angle_alpha   90.00
_cell.angle_beta   90.00
_cell.angle_gamma   90.00
#
_symmetry.space_group_name_H-M   'P 1'
#
loop_
_entity.id
_entity.type
_entity.pdbx_description
1 polymer ?
#
loop_
_entity_poly.entity_id
_entity_poly.type
_entity_poly.pdbx_seq_one_letter_code
_entity_poly.pdbx_strand_id
1 'polypeptide(L)'
;MKPNFSLRLRIFNLNCWGIPYLSKHRGDRMKRLGDLLNMESFDLALLEEVWSEQDFQRLRQKLLPAYPAAHYFRSGVIGSGLCVFSKHPIQEFTQHVYTLNGYPYMIHHGDWFCGKAVGLLVLHLSGLVLNAYVTHLHAEYNRQKDVYLTHRVAQAWELAQFIQCPHIQEGRRGSAVWGPQPAPEGPGLPPAEGVHGPA
;
A
#
# COMPACT_ATOMS: atom_id res chain seq x y z
N MET A 1 1.70 31.33 -27.21
CA MET A 1 2.01 29.89 -27.02
C MET A 1 1.70 29.53 -25.58
N LYS A 2 0.88 28.50 -25.32
CA LYS A 2 0.71 27.98 -23.95
C LYS A 2 1.99 27.22 -23.59
N PRO A 3 2.68 27.52 -22.47
CA PRO A 3 3.85 26.76 -22.07
C PRO A 3 3.44 25.30 -21.85
N ASN A 4 4.16 24.38 -22.48
CA ASN A 4 3.92 22.94 -22.31
C ASN A 4 4.69 22.50 -21.07
N PHE A 5 4.04 22.51 -19.91
CA PHE A 5 4.64 22.02 -18.67
C PHE A 5 4.59 20.49 -18.67
N SER A 6 5.77 19.86 -18.68
CA SER A 6 5.92 18.42 -18.48
C SER A 6 6.50 18.18 -17.10
N LEU A 7 5.76 17.44 -16.26
CA LEU A 7 6.22 16.98 -14.95
C LEU A 7 6.47 15.46 -15.05
N ARG A 8 7.68 15.03 -14.71
CA ARG A 8 8.03 13.61 -14.62
C ARG A 8 8.19 13.24 -13.17
N LEU A 9 7.48 12.20 -12.74
CA LEU A 9 7.54 11.66 -11.37
C LEU A 9 7.98 10.20 -11.40
N ARG A 10 8.84 9.83 -10.46
CA ARG A 10 9.24 8.46 -10.17
C ARG A 10 8.53 8.01 -8.90
N ILE A 11 7.64 7.04 -9.03
CA ILE A 11 6.87 6.49 -7.91
C ILE A 11 7.33 5.05 -7.66
N PHE A 12 7.65 4.74 -6.42
CA PHE A 12 7.94 3.39 -5.95
C PHE A 12 6.72 2.84 -5.20
N ASN A 13 6.26 1.65 -5.55
CA ASN A 13 5.20 0.95 -4.84
C ASN A 13 5.69 -0.46 -4.47
N LEU A 14 5.55 -0.87 -3.20
CA LEU A 14 5.97 -2.19 -2.76
C LEU A 14 5.21 -2.67 -1.51
N ASN A 15 4.62 -3.86 -1.64
CA ASN A 15 4.19 -4.64 -0.49
C ASN A 15 5.42 -5.23 0.21
N CYS A 16 5.65 -4.82 1.45
CA CYS A 16 6.85 -5.14 2.21
C CYS A 16 6.79 -6.49 2.93
N TRP A 17 5.64 -7.19 2.96
CA TRP A 17 5.44 -8.40 3.76
C TRP A 17 6.00 -8.23 5.19
N GLY A 18 5.60 -7.18 5.91
CA GLY A 18 6.22 -6.77 7.17
C GLY A 18 5.56 -7.35 8.42
N ILE A 19 4.88 -8.50 8.31
CA ILE A 19 4.06 -9.10 9.37
C ILE A 19 4.95 -9.47 10.57
N PRO A 20 4.72 -8.92 11.78
CA PRO A 20 5.50 -9.24 12.97
C PRO A 20 5.44 -10.74 13.28
N TYR A 21 6.57 -11.31 13.73
CA TYR A 21 6.74 -12.72 14.11
C TYR A 21 6.58 -13.76 12.98
N LEU A 22 5.80 -13.48 11.92
CA LEU A 22 5.66 -14.38 10.76
C LEU A 22 6.72 -14.11 9.68
N SER A 23 7.12 -12.86 9.50
CA SER A 23 8.02 -12.47 8.42
C SER A 23 9.49 -12.73 8.76
N LYS A 24 10.11 -13.68 8.05
CA LYS A 24 11.54 -13.95 8.16
C LYS A 24 12.38 -12.73 7.75
N HIS A 25 13.49 -12.51 8.46
CA HIS A 25 14.47 -11.45 8.18
C HIS A 25 13.87 -10.04 8.01
N ARG A 26 12.73 -9.75 8.66
CA ARG A 26 12.00 -8.47 8.52
C ARG A 26 12.91 -7.26 8.72
N GLY A 27 13.72 -7.24 9.78
CA GLY A 27 14.63 -6.13 10.08
C GLY A 27 15.64 -5.84 8.97
N ASP A 28 16.29 -6.89 8.44
CA ASP A 28 17.27 -6.76 7.37
C ASP A 28 16.63 -6.29 6.05
N ARG A 29 15.42 -6.79 5.74
CA ARG A 29 14.66 -6.36 4.55
C ARG A 29 14.26 -4.89 4.65
N MET A 30 13.73 -4.45 5.79
CA MET A 30 13.39 -3.04 6.00
C MET A 30 14.63 -2.14 5.93
N LYS A 31 15.76 -2.59 6.47
CA LYS A 31 17.03 -1.87 6.37
C LYS A 31 17.46 -1.68 4.90
N ARG A 32 17.49 -2.76 4.12
CA ARG A 32 17.86 -2.75 2.70
C ARG A 32 16.88 -1.94 1.86
N LEU A 33 15.58 -2.01 2.17
CA LEU A 33 14.56 -1.18 1.52
C LEU A 33 14.87 0.30 1.71
N GLY A 34 15.18 0.71 2.95
CA GLY A 34 15.59 2.10 3.22
C GLY A 34 16.87 2.52 2.50
N ASP A 35 17.85 1.62 2.34
CA ASP A 35 19.07 1.90 1.56
C ASP A 35 18.73 2.11 0.08
N LEU A 36 17.89 1.23 -0.50
CA LEU A 36 17.46 1.32 -1.89
C LEU A 36 16.69 2.61 -2.16
N LEU A 37 15.75 2.98 -1.29
CA LEU A 37 14.95 4.20 -1.46
C LEU A 37 15.81 5.47 -1.41
N ASN A 38 16.80 5.53 -0.51
CA ASN A 38 17.75 6.65 -0.46
C ASN A 38 18.64 6.71 -1.71
N MET A 39 19.10 5.56 -2.20
CA MET A 39 19.98 5.48 -3.38
C MET A 39 19.23 5.85 -4.67
N GLU A 40 18.06 5.26 -4.89
CA GLU A 40 17.27 5.46 -6.11
C GLU A 40 16.58 6.82 -6.15
N SER A 41 16.28 7.39 -4.98
CA SER A 41 15.75 8.73 -4.85
C SER A 41 14.45 8.92 -5.65
N PHE A 42 13.45 8.06 -5.41
CA PHE A 42 12.10 8.21 -5.97
C PHE A 42 11.40 9.47 -5.40
N ASP A 43 10.45 10.06 -6.12
CA ASP A 43 9.69 11.24 -5.65
C ASP A 43 8.65 10.86 -4.60
N LEU A 44 8.04 9.69 -4.78
CA LEU A 44 7.10 9.07 -3.84
C LEU A 44 7.45 7.61 -3.64
N ALA A 45 7.39 7.13 -2.40
CA ALA A 45 7.42 5.73 -2.06
C ALA A 45 6.14 5.37 -1.30
N LEU A 46 5.39 4.41 -1.82
CA LEU A 46 4.12 3.92 -1.31
C LEU A 46 4.34 2.47 -0.88
N LEU A 47 4.17 2.19 0.41
CA LEU A 47 4.50 0.87 0.95
C LEU A 47 3.27 0.26 1.59
N GLU A 48 3.00 -0.99 1.24
CA GLU A 48 2.00 -1.83 1.88
C GLU A 48 2.64 -2.84 2.84
N GLU A 49 1.84 -3.38 3.76
CA GLU A 49 2.24 -4.35 4.78
C GLU A 49 3.40 -3.93 5.70
N VAL A 50 3.58 -2.63 5.93
CA VAL A 50 4.41 -2.13 7.03
C VAL A 50 3.56 -2.12 8.30
N TRP A 51 3.43 -3.26 8.96
CA TRP A 51 2.51 -3.44 10.09
C TRP A 51 3.04 -2.92 11.43
N SER A 52 4.35 -2.69 11.53
CA SER A 52 4.99 -2.26 12.77
C SER A 52 5.30 -0.78 12.75
N GLU A 53 4.70 -0.02 13.65
CA GLU A 53 5.02 1.41 13.84
C GLU A 53 6.52 1.61 14.11
N GLN A 54 7.18 0.68 14.82
CA GLN A 54 8.63 0.75 15.04
C GLN A 54 9.42 0.64 13.74
N ASP A 55 9.01 -0.23 12.81
CA ASP A 55 9.65 -0.33 11.50
C ASP A 55 9.41 0.93 10.68
N PHE A 56 8.19 1.49 10.72
CA PHE A 56 7.89 2.77 10.09
C PHE A 56 8.78 3.90 10.64
N GLN A 57 8.91 4.04 11.96
CA GLN A 57 9.74 5.09 12.55
C GLN A 57 11.23 4.91 12.20
N ARG A 58 11.73 3.68 12.16
CA ARG A 58 13.10 3.38 11.71
C ARG A 58 13.32 3.77 10.25
N LEU A 59 12.38 3.41 9.37
CA LEU A 59 12.40 3.82 7.96
C LEU A 59 12.34 5.34 7.86
N ARG A 60 11.43 6.01 8.57
CA ARG A 60 11.30 7.47 8.59
C ARG A 60 12.59 8.16 9.00
N GLN A 61 13.24 7.72 10.07
CA GLN A 61 14.52 8.31 10.50
C GLN A 61 15.60 8.15 9.42
N LYS A 62 15.69 6.96 8.81
CA LYS A 62 16.68 6.67 7.77
C LYS A 62 16.42 7.43 6.47
N LEU A 63 15.15 7.62 6.12
CA LEU A 63 14.70 8.26 4.90
C LEU A 63 14.56 9.78 5.03
N LEU A 64 14.58 10.34 6.24
CA LEU A 64 14.39 11.78 6.51
C LEU A 64 15.21 12.71 5.60
N PRO A 65 16.50 12.43 5.27
CA PRO A 65 17.28 13.30 4.39
C PRO A 65 16.75 13.35 2.94
N ALA A 66 16.19 12.25 2.44
CA ALA A 66 15.66 12.16 1.09
C ALA A 66 14.16 12.46 1.03
N TYR A 67 13.41 12.11 2.07
CA TYR A 67 11.96 12.17 2.17
C TYR A 67 11.56 12.97 3.42
N PRO A 68 11.44 14.31 3.33
CA PRO A 68 11.09 15.14 4.47
C PRO A 68 9.64 14.93 4.93
N ALA A 69 8.75 14.47 4.04
CA ALA A 69 7.36 14.20 4.35
C ALA A 69 7.10 12.69 4.41
N ALA A 70 6.43 12.22 5.46
CA ALA A 70 6.06 10.83 5.63
C ALA A 70 4.73 10.72 6.37
N HIS A 71 3.94 9.70 6.05
CA HIS A 71 2.67 9.43 6.73
C HIS A 71 2.46 7.92 6.94
N TYR A 72 1.90 7.56 8.08
CA TYR A 72 1.53 6.20 8.45
C TYR A 72 0.02 6.15 8.68
N PHE A 73 -0.67 5.36 7.86
CA PHE A 73 -2.13 5.26 7.87
C PHE A 73 -2.56 4.28 8.97
N ARG A 74 -3.23 4.79 10.01
CA ARG A 74 -3.68 3.96 11.14
C ARG A 74 -5.16 3.58 10.97
N SER A 75 -5.46 2.29 11.10
CA SER A 75 -6.83 1.76 11.02
C SER A 75 -6.95 0.43 11.77
N GLY A 76 -8.18 0.03 12.12
CA GLY A 76 -8.44 -1.26 12.77
C GLY A 76 -7.68 -1.44 14.10
N VAL A 77 -7.49 -2.70 14.49
CA VAL A 77 -6.78 -3.06 15.74
C VAL A 77 -5.27 -3.16 15.53
N ILE A 78 -4.84 -3.65 14.35
CA ILE A 78 -3.43 -3.93 14.04
C ILE A 78 -2.80 -2.84 13.13
N GLY A 79 -3.60 -1.97 12.52
CA GLY A 79 -3.15 -0.97 11.54
C GLY A 79 -3.70 -1.24 10.13
N SER A 80 -3.43 -0.31 9.20
CA SER A 80 -3.71 -0.51 7.76
C SER A 80 -2.56 -1.22 7.03
N GLY A 81 -1.36 -1.15 7.61
CA GLY A 81 -0.12 -1.58 6.98
C GLY A 81 0.36 -0.63 5.87
N LEU A 82 -0.29 0.51 5.66
CA LEU A 82 0.06 1.46 4.61
C LEU A 82 0.91 2.60 5.18
N CYS A 83 2.01 2.90 4.50
CA CYS A 83 2.77 4.10 4.76
C CYS A 83 3.38 4.68 3.50
N VAL A 84 3.69 5.97 3.57
CA VAL A 84 4.14 6.75 2.42
C VAL A 84 5.26 7.69 2.81
N PHE A 85 6.20 7.85 1.88
CA PHE A 85 7.33 8.76 1.99
C PHE A 85 7.35 9.62 0.74
N SER A 86 7.53 10.93 0.91
CA SER A 86 7.47 11.91 -0.16
C SER A 86 8.63 12.89 -0.06
N LYS A 87 9.27 13.15 -1.21
CA LYS A 87 10.22 14.25 -1.37
C LYS A 87 9.55 15.61 -1.26
N HIS A 88 8.29 15.65 -1.67
CA HIS A 88 7.50 16.87 -1.75
C HIS A 88 6.59 17.04 -0.53
N PRO A 89 6.28 18.27 -0.12
CA PRO A 89 5.34 18.53 0.98
C PRO A 89 3.95 17.98 0.67
N ILE A 90 3.45 17.13 1.56
CA ILE A 90 2.08 16.60 1.53
C ILE A 90 1.16 17.70 2.09
N GLN A 91 0.19 18.15 1.28
CA GLN A 91 -0.75 19.19 1.69
C GLN A 91 -1.89 18.61 2.51
N GLU A 92 -2.45 17.51 2.02
CA GLU A 92 -3.57 16.84 2.67
C GLU A 92 -3.39 15.33 2.59
N PHE A 93 -3.91 14.64 3.60
CA PHE A 93 -4.03 13.20 3.63
C PHE A 93 -5.46 12.83 4.03
N THR A 94 -6.01 11.79 3.42
CA THR A 94 -7.33 11.25 3.78
C THR A 94 -7.25 9.74 3.78
N GLN A 95 -7.98 9.09 4.67
CA GLN A 95 -8.03 7.64 4.75
C GLN A 95 -9.49 7.19 4.69
N HIS A 96 -9.77 6.21 3.82
CA HIS A 96 -11.04 5.49 3.81
C HIS A 96 -10.79 4.03 4.16
N VAL A 97 -11.34 3.58 5.29
CA VAL A 97 -11.28 2.17 5.70
C VAL A 97 -12.40 1.44 4.98
N TYR A 98 -12.08 0.34 4.30
CA TYR A 98 -13.08 -0.43 3.59
C TYR A 98 -14.09 -1.05 4.55
N THR A 99 -15.33 -1.16 4.10
CA THR A 99 -16.43 -1.62 4.94
C THR A 99 -16.37 -3.14 5.17
N LEU A 100 -15.86 -3.89 4.18
CA LEU A 100 -15.83 -5.35 4.21
C LEU A 100 -14.39 -5.90 4.27
N ASN A 101 -13.90 -6.17 5.48
CA ASN A 101 -12.50 -6.58 5.75
C ASN A 101 -12.31 -8.04 6.18
N GLY A 102 -13.31 -8.91 6.07
CA GLY A 102 -13.18 -10.34 6.31
C GLY A 102 -14.20 -10.88 7.30
N TYR A 103 -13.91 -12.05 7.87
CA TYR A 103 -14.79 -12.71 8.82
C TYR A 103 -14.19 -12.73 10.25
N PRO A 104 -14.92 -12.25 11.29
CA PRO A 104 -14.42 -12.19 12.67
C PRO A 104 -13.93 -13.52 13.25
N TYR A 105 -14.56 -14.62 12.85
CA TYR A 105 -14.25 -15.95 13.36
C TYR A 105 -13.05 -16.62 12.65
N MET A 106 -12.57 -16.05 11.54
CA MET A 106 -11.42 -16.58 10.80
C MET A 106 -10.12 -15.97 11.33
N ILE A 107 -9.79 -16.27 12.59
CA ILE A 107 -8.68 -15.66 13.33
C ILE A 107 -7.33 -15.86 12.60
N HIS A 108 -7.18 -16.98 11.89
CA HIS A 108 -5.99 -17.31 11.11
C HIS A 108 -5.83 -16.45 9.83
N HIS A 109 -6.89 -15.77 9.38
CA HIS A 109 -6.86 -14.85 8.24
C HIS A 109 -6.85 -13.42 8.77
N GLY A 110 -5.64 -12.93 9.01
CA GLY A 110 -5.37 -11.68 9.73
C GLY A 110 -5.99 -10.42 9.12
N ASP A 111 -6.45 -10.48 7.86
CA ASP A 111 -7.13 -9.39 7.17
C ASP A 111 -8.35 -8.85 7.93
N TRP A 112 -9.05 -9.64 8.75
CA TRP A 112 -10.17 -9.12 9.56
C TRP A 112 -9.74 -8.16 10.67
N PHE A 113 -8.61 -8.42 11.31
CA PHE A 113 -8.07 -7.54 12.36
C PHE A 113 -7.35 -6.31 11.78
N CYS A 114 -6.98 -6.40 10.50
CA CYS A 114 -6.36 -5.33 9.74
C CYS A 114 -7.46 -4.45 9.12
N GLY A 115 -7.46 -3.15 9.42
CA GLY A 115 -8.41 -2.23 8.79
C GLY A 115 -7.97 -1.91 7.36
N LYS A 116 -8.17 -2.81 6.39
CA LYS A 116 -7.78 -2.53 5.00
C LYS A 116 -8.42 -1.22 4.55
N ALA A 117 -7.64 -0.41 3.88
CA ALA A 117 -7.99 0.98 3.61
C ALA A 117 -7.36 1.45 2.30
N VAL A 118 -7.82 2.60 1.84
CA VAL A 118 -7.12 3.44 0.87
C VAL A 118 -6.69 4.73 1.56
N GLY A 119 -5.43 5.11 1.37
CA GLY A 119 -4.90 6.42 1.71
C GLY A 119 -4.81 7.31 0.47
N LEU A 120 -5.32 8.54 0.56
CA LEU A 120 -5.13 9.61 -0.41
C LEU A 120 -4.09 10.59 0.11
N LEU A 121 -3.22 11.03 -0.80
CA LEU A 121 -2.27 12.13 -0.62
C LEU A 121 -2.52 13.19 -1.69
N VAL A 122 -2.59 14.45 -1.26
CA VAL A 122 -2.68 15.61 -2.14
C VAL A 122 -1.35 16.37 -2.13
N LEU A 123 -0.75 16.52 -3.31
CA LEU A 123 0.56 17.14 -3.51
C LEU A 123 0.45 18.28 -4.52
N HIS A 124 1.02 19.44 -4.21
CA HIS A 124 1.06 20.60 -5.12
C HIS A 124 2.44 20.68 -5.75
N LEU A 125 2.53 20.35 -7.05
CA LEU A 125 3.79 20.23 -7.78
C LEU A 125 3.76 21.11 -9.03
N SER A 126 4.59 22.16 -9.06
CA SER A 126 4.72 23.04 -10.24
C SER A 126 3.38 23.60 -10.76
N GLY A 127 2.46 23.94 -9.86
CA GLY A 127 1.12 24.46 -10.20
C GLY A 127 0.10 23.39 -10.64
N LEU A 128 0.48 22.11 -10.61
CA LEU A 128 -0.41 20.98 -10.74
C LEU A 128 -0.76 20.45 -9.35
N VAL A 129 -1.95 19.89 -9.23
CA VAL A 129 -2.28 19.10 -8.04
C VAL A 129 -2.33 17.63 -8.42
N LEU A 130 -1.56 16.84 -7.69
CA LEU A 130 -1.45 15.39 -7.84
C LEU A 130 -2.17 14.72 -6.68
N ASN A 131 -3.14 13.88 -7.02
CA ASN A 131 -3.80 12.99 -6.08
C ASN A 131 -3.16 11.60 -6.23
N ALA A 132 -2.46 11.15 -5.19
CA ALA A 132 -1.84 9.83 -5.14
C ALA A 132 -2.62 8.94 -4.15
N TYR A 133 -2.99 7.74 -4.59
CA TYR A 133 -3.70 6.78 -3.76
C TYR A 133 -2.83 5.55 -3.50
N VAL A 134 -2.80 5.10 -2.25
CA VAL A 134 -2.16 3.86 -1.83
C VAL A 134 -3.21 2.95 -1.19
N THR A 135 -3.27 1.70 -1.60
CA THR A 135 -4.24 0.73 -1.06
C THR A 135 -3.66 -0.67 -1.01
N HIS A 136 -4.14 -1.45 -0.05
CA HIS A 136 -3.92 -2.88 0.03
C HIS A 136 -5.28 -3.55 0.20
N LEU A 137 -5.75 -4.25 -0.83
CA LEU A 137 -7.01 -4.99 -0.76
C LEU A 137 -6.87 -6.25 0.10
N HIS A 138 -8.00 -6.92 0.36
CA HIS A 138 -8.02 -8.20 1.05
C HIS A 138 -7.15 -9.22 0.30
N ALA A 139 -6.40 -10.04 1.03
CA ALA A 139 -5.57 -11.07 0.41
C ALA A 139 -6.43 -12.19 -0.22
N GLU A 140 -5.94 -12.76 -1.32
CA GLU A 140 -6.45 -14.01 -1.88
C GLU A 140 -5.69 -15.18 -1.26
N TYR A 141 -6.35 -15.91 -0.37
CA TYR A 141 -5.72 -17.01 0.36
C TYR A 141 -5.72 -18.33 -0.42
N ASN A 142 -6.66 -18.53 -1.35
CA ASN A 142 -6.77 -19.76 -2.14
C ASN A 142 -7.47 -19.49 -3.49
N ARG A 143 -6.74 -19.67 -4.59
CA ARG A 143 -7.26 -19.47 -5.96
C ARG A 143 -8.39 -20.42 -6.36
N GLN A 144 -8.38 -21.66 -5.87
CA GLN A 144 -9.38 -22.66 -6.23
C GLN A 144 -10.66 -22.52 -5.40
N LYS A 145 -10.58 -21.88 -4.23
CA LYS A 145 -11.70 -21.69 -3.31
C LYS A 145 -11.62 -20.32 -2.65
N ASP A 146 -11.83 -19.29 -3.45
CA ASP A 146 -11.72 -17.91 -3.01
C ASP A 146 -13.00 -17.41 -2.36
N VAL A 147 -13.11 -17.65 -1.05
CA VAL A 147 -14.23 -17.14 -0.24
C VAL A 147 -14.21 -15.61 -0.06
N TYR A 148 -13.10 -14.95 -0.45
CA TYR A 148 -12.88 -13.51 -0.27
C TYR A 148 -13.03 -12.71 -1.57
N LEU A 149 -13.44 -13.35 -2.67
CA LEU A 149 -13.68 -12.65 -3.93
C LEU A 149 -14.67 -11.49 -3.75
N THR A 150 -15.78 -11.75 -3.05
CA THR A 150 -16.81 -10.75 -2.74
C THR A 150 -16.27 -9.57 -1.93
N HIS A 151 -15.32 -9.84 -1.03
CA HIS A 151 -14.65 -8.81 -0.24
C HIS A 151 -13.81 -7.91 -1.14
N ARG A 152 -12.96 -8.50 -1.99
CA ARG A 152 -12.11 -7.74 -2.92
C ARG A 152 -12.92 -6.95 -3.94
N VAL A 153 -14.03 -7.51 -4.44
CA VAL A 153 -14.93 -6.80 -5.36
C VAL A 153 -15.60 -5.61 -4.66
N ALA A 154 -16.11 -5.78 -3.45
CA ALA A 154 -16.69 -4.69 -2.67
C ALA A 154 -15.66 -3.58 -2.39
N GLN A 155 -14.45 -3.94 -1.97
CA GLN A 155 -13.37 -2.98 -1.71
C GLN A 155 -12.94 -2.24 -2.98
N ALA A 156 -12.84 -2.93 -4.13
CA ALA A 156 -12.53 -2.32 -5.41
C ALA A 156 -13.63 -1.34 -5.85
N TRP A 157 -14.90 -1.68 -5.60
CA TRP A 157 -16.03 -0.79 -5.85
C TRP A 157 -15.98 0.45 -4.93
N GLU A 158 -15.76 0.28 -3.63
CA GLU A 158 -15.58 1.38 -2.67
C GLU A 158 -14.41 2.29 -3.08
N LEU A 159 -13.29 1.71 -3.51
CA LEU A 159 -12.14 2.46 -4.03
C LEU A 159 -12.52 3.30 -5.24
N ALA A 160 -13.26 2.74 -6.20
CA ALA A 160 -13.71 3.46 -7.38
C ALA A 160 -14.63 4.64 -7.01
N GLN A 161 -15.54 4.45 -6.05
CA GLN A 161 -16.39 5.54 -5.54
C GLN A 161 -15.55 6.62 -4.85
N PHE A 162 -14.57 6.21 -4.05
CA PHE A 162 -13.67 7.13 -3.35
C PHE A 162 -12.86 8.00 -4.33
N ILE A 163 -12.36 7.43 -5.43
CA ILE A 163 -11.64 8.18 -6.46
C ILE A 163 -12.56 9.15 -7.21
N GLN A 164 -13.81 8.74 -7.49
CA GLN A 164 -14.77 9.55 -8.23
C GLN A 164 -15.38 10.70 -7.41
N CYS A 165 -15.16 10.76 -6.10
CA CYS A 165 -15.76 11.76 -5.24
C CYS A 165 -15.38 13.19 -5.67
N PRO A 166 -16.35 14.07 -6.02
CA PRO A 166 -16.10 15.38 -6.63
C PRO A 166 -15.23 16.33 -5.79
N HIS A 167 -15.31 16.25 -4.45
CA HIS A 167 -14.51 17.08 -3.56
C HIS A 167 -13.00 16.83 -3.66
N ILE A 168 -12.58 15.69 -4.23
CA ILE A 168 -11.17 15.36 -4.43
C ILE A 168 -10.66 15.89 -5.80
N GLN A 169 -11.56 16.34 -6.69
CA GLN A 169 -11.29 16.57 -8.13
C GLN A 169 -11.17 18.05 -8.55
N GLU A 170 -11.17 19.01 -7.62
CA GLU A 170 -11.20 20.43 -7.98
C GLU A 170 -9.80 20.97 -8.37
N GLY A 171 -9.55 21.18 -9.66
CA GLY A 171 -8.34 21.76 -10.25
C GLY A 171 -7.86 21.03 -11.51
N ARG A 172 -7.00 21.64 -12.34
CA ARG A 172 -6.33 20.93 -13.45
C ARG A 172 -5.39 19.87 -12.86
N ARG A 173 -5.83 18.61 -12.75
CA ARG A 173 -5.14 17.54 -12.01
C ARG A 173 -4.85 16.30 -12.85
N GLY A 174 -3.74 15.64 -12.52
CA GLY A 174 -3.48 14.25 -12.87
C GLY A 174 -3.70 13.38 -11.63
N SER A 175 -4.35 12.22 -11.79
CA SER A 175 -4.66 11.28 -10.71
C SER A 175 -4.00 9.94 -11.01
N ALA A 176 -3.36 9.33 -10.02
CA ALA A 176 -2.75 8.01 -10.14
C ALA A 176 -3.00 7.15 -8.89
N VAL A 177 -3.46 5.92 -9.10
CA VAL A 177 -3.83 4.97 -8.05
C VAL A 177 -2.86 3.81 -8.08
N TRP A 178 -2.34 3.43 -6.92
CA TRP A 178 -1.37 2.35 -6.79
C TRP A 178 -1.85 1.34 -5.74
N GLY A 179 -1.78 0.06 -6.09
CA GLY A 179 -2.14 -1.07 -5.24
C GLY A 179 -1.61 -2.37 -5.86
N PRO A 180 -1.71 -3.51 -5.15
CA PRO A 180 -1.25 -4.79 -5.66
C PRO A 180 -1.98 -5.12 -6.97
N GLN A 181 -1.20 -5.39 -8.03
CA GLN A 181 -1.77 -5.94 -9.24
C GLN A 181 -2.32 -7.34 -8.95
N PRO A 182 -3.51 -7.71 -9.46
CA PRO A 182 -3.94 -9.10 -9.44
C PRO A 182 -2.85 -9.94 -10.10
N ALA A 183 -2.49 -11.05 -9.47
CA ALA A 183 -1.45 -11.90 -10.01
C ALA A 183 -1.85 -12.36 -11.43
N PRO A 184 -0.92 -12.35 -12.41
CA PRO A 184 -1.23 -12.78 -13.76
C PRO A 184 -1.74 -14.24 -13.76
N GLU A 185 -2.63 -14.55 -14.68
CA GLU A 185 -3.11 -15.90 -14.95
C GLU A 185 -1.95 -16.75 -15.50
N GLY A 186 -1.13 -17.28 -14.60
CA GLY A 186 -0.11 -18.30 -14.90
C GLY A 186 -0.66 -19.70 -14.64
N PRO A 187 -0.17 -20.72 -15.36
CA PRO A 187 -0.62 -22.10 -15.18
C PRO A 187 -0.32 -22.56 -13.74
N GLY A 188 -1.27 -23.28 -13.15
CA GLY A 188 -1.28 -23.65 -11.74
C GLY A 188 0.03 -24.30 -11.28
N LEU A 189 0.55 -23.82 -10.15
CA LEU A 189 1.60 -24.50 -9.41
C LEU A 189 1.12 -25.91 -9.02
N PRO A 190 1.93 -26.96 -9.20
CA PRO A 190 1.58 -28.29 -8.72
C PRO A 190 1.53 -28.30 -7.18
N PRO A 191 0.73 -29.19 -6.57
CA PRO A 191 0.61 -29.29 -5.13
C PRO A 191 1.95 -29.65 -4.49
N ALA A 192 2.24 -29.06 -3.34
CA ALA A 192 3.40 -29.39 -2.53
C ALA A 192 3.33 -30.88 -2.13
N GLU A 193 4.33 -31.67 -2.56
CA GLU A 193 4.50 -33.05 -2.13
C GLU A 193 4.69 -33.09 -0.61
N GLY A 194 3.89 -33.94 0.04
CA GLY A 194 3.98 -34.21 1.47
C GLY A 194 5.31 -34.87 1.79
N VAL A 195 6.04 -34.28 2.74
CA VAL A 195 7.22 -34.89 3.35
C VAL A 195 6.75 -36.05 4.22
N HIS A 196 6.77 -37.26 3.67
CA HIS A 196 6.82 -38.49 4.47
C HIS A 196 8.23 -38.60 5.07
N GLY A 197 8.34 -38.48 6.40
CA GLY A 197 9.54 -38.87 7.13
C GLY A 197 9.63 -40.41 7.26
N PRO A 198 10.83 -41.00 7.32
CA PRO A 198 11.01 -42.44 7.37
C PRO A 198 10.74 -43.02 8.77
N ALA A 199 10.19 -44.25 8.74
CA ALA A 199 10.08 -45.31 9.76
C ALA A 199 10.30 -44.98 11.24
#